data_AF-A0A2V6EYT5-F1
#
_entry.id   AF-A0A2V6EYT5-F1
#
_cell.length_a   1.000
_cell.length_b   1.000
_cell.length_c   1.000
_cell.angle_alpha   90.00
_cell.angle_beta   90.00
_cell.angle_gamma   90.00
#
_symmetry.space_group_name_H-M   'P 1'
#
loop_
_entity.id
_entity.type
_entity.pdbx_description
1 polymer ?
#
loop_
_entity_poly.entity_id
_entity_poly.type
_entity_poly.pdbx_seq_one_letter_code
_entity_poly.pdbx_strand_id
1 'polypeptide(L)'
;MASYGEFQRHFSENVVGQIPKEKVKGTMALLQPDDPRHIFAESYRNIRSSLLFMPYEGPRPKTILVTSAVPNEGKSTVSANLAIALALSGARTLLIDGDLRRGALREQFGSNSRVGFAEVLQQEVPWQEVVMPTTYPSLFLVTRGKTLPQPSE
;
A
#
# COMPACT_ATOMS: atom_id res chain seq x y z
N MET A 1 25.85 3.09 2.05
CA MET A 1 24.48 3.59 2.25
C MET A 1 24.62 5.00 2.77
N ALA A 2 23.99 5.98 2.13
CA ALA A 2 23.87 7.31 2.72
C ALA A 2 23.13 7.18 4.06
N SER A 3 23.59 7.86 5.09
CA SER A 3 22.88 7.90 6.37
C SER A 3 21.51 8.58 6.20
N TYR A 4 20.55 8.32 7.08
CA TYR A 4 19.23 8.98 7.05
C TYR A 4 19.35 10.51 6.99
N GLY A 5 20.32 11.09 7.72
CA GLY A 5 20.58 12.53 7.71
C GLY A 5 21.20 13.06 6.42
N GLU A 6 21.96 12.24 5.67
CA GLU A 6 22.41 12.61 4.32
C GLU A 6 21.27 12.52 3.32
N PHE A 7 20.43 11.48 3.41
CA PHE A 7 19.27 11.32 2.55
C PHE A 7 18.28 12.48 2.70
N GLN A 8 17.96 12.89 3.92
CA GLN A 8 17.08 14.05 4.17
C GLN A 8 17.60 15.34 3.54
N ARG A 9 18.92 15.53 3.40
CA ARG A 9 19.49 16.73 2.77
C ARG A 9 19.29 16.78 1.26
N HIS A 10 18.96 15.65 0.64
CA HIS A 10 18.75 15.55 -0.80
C HIS A 10 17.28 15.73 -1.23
N PHE A 11 16.33 15.73 -0.30
CA PHE A 11 14.90 15.89 -0.58
C PHE A 11 14.37 17.15 0.07
N SER A 12 13.58 17.92 -0.67
CA SER A 12 12.81 19.05 -0.14
C SER A 12 11.60 18.58 0.68
N GLU A 13 11.19 17.34 0.50
CA GLU A 13 10.01 16.75 1.10
C GLU A 13 10.30 16.08 2.44
N ASN A 14 9.27 15.98 3.28
CA ASN A 14 9.36 15.28 4.55
C ASN A 14 9.58 13.78 4.36
N VAL A 15 10.69 13.26 4.87
CA VAL A 15 10.94 11.82 4.93
C VAL A 15 10.13 11.21 6.08
N VAL A 16 9.06 10.48 5.74
CA VAL A 16 8.11 9.91 6.71
C VAL A 16 8.55 8.60 7.37
N GLY A 17 9.63 7.99 6.88
CA GLY A 17 10.20 6.79 7.49
C GLY A 17 11.18 6.05 6.58
N GLN A 18 11.79 5.00 7.13
CA GLN A 18 12.75 4.14 6.45
C GLN A 18 12.39 2.68 6.72
N ILE A 19 12.35 1.86 5.67
CA ILE A 19 11.99 0.44 5.76
C ILE A 19 13.26 -0.39 5.53
N PRO A 20 13.60 -1.34 6.42
CA PRO A 20 14.72 -2.23 6.20
C PRO A 20 14.47 -3.16 5.01
N LYS A 21 15.54 -3.51 4.30
CA LYS A 21 15.44 -4.48 3.20
C LYS A 21 15.27 -5.89 3.77
N GLU A 22 14.10 -6.47 3.58
CA GLU A 22 13.81 -7.85 3.97
C GLU A 22 14.16 -8.84 2.85
N LYS A 23 14.76 -9.97 3.22
CA LYS A 23 14.94 -11.10 2.30
C LYS A 23 13.64 -11.90 2.25
N VAL A 24 12.88 -11.74 1.16
CA VAL A 24 11.58 -12.41 1.00
C VAL A 24 11.76 -13.76 0.31
N LYS A 25 11.23 -14.85 0.88
CA LYS A 25 10.95 -16.08 0.15
C LYS A 25 9.54 -15.97 -0.45
N GLY A 26 9.41 -15.35 -1.62
CA GLY A 26 8.12 -15.08 -2.26
C GLY A 26 8.09 -13.75 -3.02
N THR A 27 6.89 -13.28 -3.38
CA THR A 27 6.71 -12.07 -4.20
C THR A 27 6.67 -10.77 -3.39
N MET A 28 6.18 -10.79 -2.13
CA MET A 28 6.19 -9.62 -1.22
C MET A 28 6.28 -10.02 0.26
N ALA A 29 7.02 -9.26 1.06
CA ALA A 29 6.99 -9.38 2.51
C ALA A 29 5.79 -8.59 3.06
N LEU A 30 4.77 -9.29 3.56
CA LEU A 30 3.64 -8.69 4.27
C LEU A 30 3.85 -8.78 5.79
N LEU A 31 3.45 -7.73 6.49
CA LEU A 31 3.46 -7.58 7.94
C LEU A 31 2.44 -8.52 8.57
N GLN A 32 2.83 -9.24 9.63
CA GLN A 32 1.91 -10.07 10.41
C GLN A 32 1.50 -9.38 11.72
N PRO A 33 0.36 -9.74 12.36
CA PRO A 33 -0.01 -9.20 13.67
C PRO A 33 1.10 -9.37 14.72
N ASP A 34 1.66 -10.57 14.81
CA ASP A 34 2.76 -10.94 15.71
C ASP A 34 4.08 -11.14 14.94
N ASP A 35 4.39 -10.22 14.04
CA ASP A 35 5.56 -10.32 13.17
C ASP A 35 6.88 -10.39 13.98
N PRO A 36 7.69 -11.46 13.83
CA PRO A 36 8.95 -11.59 14.56
C PRO A 36 10.03 -10.61 14.05
N ARG A 37 9.84 -9.98 12.88
CA ARG A 37 10.76 -8.99 12.33
C ARG A 37 10.50 -7.63 12.98
N HIS A 38 10.95 -7.46 14.22
CA HIS A 38 10.66 -6.26 15.02
C HIS A 38 11.01 -4.95 14.31
N ILE A 39 12.18 -4.84 13.66
CA ILE A 39 12.61 -3.63 12.95
C ILE A 39 11.70 -3.35 11.74
N PHE A 40 11.30 -4.38 11.01
CA PHE A 40 10.38 -4.26 9.88
C PHE A 40 8.99 -3.81 10.35
N ALA A 41 8.45 -4.45 11.38
CA ALA A 41 7.16 -4.07 11.95
C ALA A 41 7.16 -2.62 12.47
N GLU A 42 8.22 -2.24 13.21
CA GLU A 42 8.34 -0.91 13.77
C GLU A 42 8.50 0.17 12.69
N SER A 43 9.15 -0.15 11.57
CA SER A 43 9.26 0.79 10.44
C SER A 43 7.90 1.22 9.90
N TYR A 44 6.94 0.30 9.77
CA TYR A 44 5.58 0.63 9.31
C TYR A 44 4.73 1.30 10.39
N ARG A 45 4.93 0.96 11.67
CA ARG A 45 4.30 1.70 12.77
C ARG A 45 4.78 3.16 12.80
N ASN A 46 6.06 3.39 12.57
CA ASN A 46 6.65 4.73 12.49
C ASN A 46 6.13 5.53 11.28
N ILE A 47 6.04 4.91 10.10
CA ILE A 47 5.46 5.56 8.92
C ILE A 47 3.99 5.93 9.18
N ARG A 48 3.20 4.99 9.71
CA ARG A 48 1.80 5.24 10.06
C ARG A 48 1.67 6.42 11.04
N SER A 49 2.43 6.41 12.13
CA SER A 49 2.42 7.50 13.11
C SER A 49 2.83 8.83 12.47
N SER A 50 3.87 8.83 11.64
CA SER A 50 4.33 10.03 10.94
C SER A 50 3.24 10.60 10.04
N LEU A 51 2.51 9.76 9.31
CA LEU A 51 1.39 10.20 8.46
C LEU A 51 0.20 10.70 9.27
N LEU A 52 -0.15 10.04 10.38
CA LEU A 52 -1.28 10.42 11.23
C LEU A 52 -1.03 11.71 12.01
N PHE A 53 0.22 11.98 12.39
CA PHE A 53 0.59 13.13 13.21
C PHE A 53 1.30 14.24 12.44
N MET A 54 1.56 14.07 11.14
CA MET A 54 2.13 15.12 10.30
C MET A 54 1.33 16.42 10.47
N PRO A 55 1.99 17.58 10.66
CA PRO A 55 1.31 18.87 10.67
C PRO A 55 0.59 19.05 9.33
N TYR A 56 -0.72 19.28 9.39
CA TYR A 56 -1.53 19.52 8.21
C TYR A 56 -2.56 20.59 8.54
N GLU A 57 -2.54 21.67 7.76
CA GLU A 57 -3.54 22.73 7.78
C GLU A 57 -4.81 22.19 7.08
N GLY A 58 -5.74 21.61 7.86
CA GLY A 58 -7.00 21.10 7.33
C GLY A 58 -7.49 19.81 7.99
N PRO A 59 -8.60 19.23 7.50
CA PRO A 59 -9.09 17.95 7.99
C PRO A 59 -8.05 16.87 7.73
N ARG A 60 -7.88 15.95 8.70
CA ARG A 60 -6.96 14.83 8.57
C ARG A 60 -7.25 14.04 7.29
N PRO A 61 -6.25 13.78 6.43
CA PRO A 61 -6.47 13.06 5.19
C PRO A 61 -6.95 11.63 5.47
N LYS A 62 -8.00 11.21 4.76
CA LYS A 62 -8.57 9.85 4.83
C LYS A 62 -8.15 8.98 3.63
N THR A 63 -7.42 9.56 2.70
CA THR A 63 -6.98 8.93 1.46
C THR A 63 -5.51 9.23 1.26
N ILE A 64 -4.73 8.18 0.97
CA ILE A 64 -3.28 8.27 0.77
C ILE A 64 -2.98 7.62 -0.59
N LEU A 65 -2.36 8.38 -1.48
CA LEU A 65 -1.78 7.85 -2.71
C LEU A 65 -0.32 7.49 -2.46
N VAL A 66 0.07 6.27 -2.81
CA VAL A 66 1.47 5.83 -2.76
C VAL A 66 1.94 5.62 -4.19
N THR A 67 3.01 6.31 -4.58
CA THR A 67 3.63 6.23 -5.90
C THR A 67 5.15 6.16 -5.78
N SER A 68 5.84 5.96 -6.89
CA SER A 68 7.31 5.90 -6.94
C SER A 68 7.83 6.62 -8.18
N ALA A 69 9.09 7.04 -8.13
CA ALA A 69 9.72 7.77 -9.22
C ALA A 69 9.98 6.85 -10.42
N VAL A 70 10.32 5.59 -10.16
CA VAL A 70 10.55 4.57 -11.18
C VAL A 70 9.87 3.23 -10.84
N PRO A 71 9.68 2.33 -11.82
CA PRO A 71 9.17 0.99 -11.56
C PRO A 71 10.05 0.19 -10.60
N ASN A 72 9.45 -0.76 -9.87
CA ASN A 72 10.12 -1.71 -8.97
C ASN A 72 10.79 -1.10 -7.72
N GLU A 73 10.42 0.12 -7.30
CA GLU A 73 10.89 0.74 -6.05
C GLU A 73 10.15 0.27 -4.78
N GLY A 74 9.28 -0.73 -4.89
CA GLY A 74 8.57 -1.29 -3.74
C GLY A 74 7.27 -0.57 -3.36
N LYS A 75 6.72 0.31 -4.21
CA LYS A 75 5.44 1.01 -3.96
C LYS A 75 4.32 0.09 -3.47
N SER A 76 4.09 -1.04 -4.13
CA SER A 76 3.04 -2.00 -3.75
C SER A 76 3.32 -2.64 -2.40
N THR A 77 4.59 -2.89 -2.07
CA THR A 77 5.03 -3.40 -0.76
C THR A 77 4.76 -2.38 0.33
N VAL A 78 5.11 -1.12 0.10
CA VAL A 78 4.85 -0.04 1.06
C VAL A 78 3.36 0.15 1.26
N SER A 79 2.56 0.22 0.19
CA SER A 79 1.10 0.37 0.27
C SER A 79 0.44 -0.75 1.05
N ALA A 80 0.78 -2.01 0.74
CA ALA A 80 0.17 -3.17 1.40
C ALA A 80 0.47 -3.20 2.89
N ASN A 81 1.73 -3.00 3.26
CA ASN A 81 2.15 -3.04 4.66
C ASN A 81 1.68 -1.83 5.47
N LEU A 82 1.62 -0.64 4.86
CA LEU A 82 1.02 0.53 5.50
C LEU A 82 -0.47 0.31 5.77
N ALA A 83 -1.20 -0.27 4.80
CA ALA A 83 -2.61 -0.61 4.99
C ALA A 83 -2.81 -1.65 6.10
N ILE A 84 -1.95 -2.67 6.17
CA ILE A 84 -1.95 -3.63 7.28
C ILE A 84 -1.66 -2.93 8.61
N ALA A 85 -0.65 -2.06 8.68
CA ALA A 85 -0.30 -1.34 9.91
C ALA A 85 -1.42 -0.42 10.41
N LEU A 86 -2.16 0.21 9.49
CA LEU A 86 -3.38 0.98 9.81
C LEU A 86 -4.48 0.06 10.36
N ALA A 87 -4.75 -1.05 9.68
CA ALA A 87 -5.76 -2.02 10.10
C ALA A 87 -5.47 -2.65 11.47
N LEU A 88 -4.21 -3.02 11.74
CA LEU A 88 -3.78 -3.56 13.03
C LEU A 88 -3.90 -2.55 14.19
N SER A 89 -3.91 -1.23 13.91
CA SER A 89 -4.28 -0.21 14.92
C SER A 89 -5.78 -0.01 15.11
N GLY A 90 -6.62 -0.82 14.46
CA GLY A 90 -8.08 -0.73 14.53
C GLY A 90 -8.70 0.23 13.51
N ALA A 91 -7.93 0.81 12.59
CA ALA A 91 -8.49 1.66 11.54
C ALA A 91 -9.18 0.80 10.48
N ARG A 92 -10.43 1.14 10.14
CA ARG A 92 -11.13 0.50 9.02
C ARG A 92 -10.52 0.98 7.71
N THR A 93 -9.77 0.11 7.05
CA THR A 93 -8.84 0.46 5.97
C THR A 93 -9.24 -0.22 4.67
N LEU A 94 -9.27 0.55 3.58
CA LEU A 94 -9.47 0.04 2.22
C LEU A 94 -8.18 0.26 1.42
N LEU A 95 -7.58 -0.83 0.95
CA LEU A 95 -6.46 -0.81 0.02
C LEU A 95 -6.98 -0.99 -1.40
N ILE A 96 -6.60 -0.09 -2.31
CA ILE A 96 -7.03 -0.14 -3.71
C ILE A 96 -5.78 -0.29 -4.60
N ASP A 97 -5.77 -1.28 -5.47
CA ASP A 97 -4.72 -1.43 -6.49
C ASP A 97 -5.00 -0.50 -7.68
N GLY A 98 -4.46 0.73 -7.60
CA GLY A 98 -4.60 1.73 -8.65
C GLY A 98 -3.66 1.55 -9.86
N ASP A 99 -2.75 0.56 -9.84
CA ASP A 99 -1.83 0.32 -10.96
C ASP A 99 -2.53 -0.55 -12.03
N LEU A 100 -3.38 0.08 -12.85
CA LEU A 100 -4.20 -0.59 -13.89
C LEU A 100 -3.37 -1.33 -14.97
N ARG A 101 -2.06 -1.10 -15.02
CA ARG A 101 -1.16 -1.74 -15.97
C ARG A 101 -0.44 -2.95 -15.38
N ARG A 102 0.15 -2.82 -14.20
CA ARG A 102 1.06 -3.81 -13.58
C ARG A 102 0.75 -4.11 -12.11
N GLY A 103 -0.47 -3.82 -11.67
CA GLY A 103 -0.93 -4.14 -10.31
C GLY A 103 -0.61 -5.58 -9.89
N ALA A 104 -0.27 -5.73 -8.62
CA ALA A 104 0.31 -6.94 -8.05
C ALA A 104 -0.38 -7.36 -6.74
N LEU A 105 -1.34 -6.57 -6.23
CA LEU A 105 -1.96 -6.84 -4.93
C LEU A 105 -2.86 -8.07 -4.96
N ARG A 106 -3.40 -8.42 -6.13
CA ARG A 106 -4.25 -9.59 -6.32
C ARG A 106 -3.54 -10.87 -5.86
N GLU A 107 -2.34 -11.12 -6.38
CA GLU A 107 -1.55 -12.31 -6.03
C GLU A 107 -1.08 -12.26 -4.57
N GLN A 108 -0.72 -11.08 -4.05
CA GLN A 108 -0.22 -10.94 -2.67
C GLN A 108 -1.27 -11.26 -1.61
N PHE A 109 -2.52 -10.89 -1.87
CA PHE A 109 -3.63 -11.13 -0.94
C PHE A 109 -4.40 -12.43 -1.27
N GLY A 110 -3.89 -13.27 -2.18
CA GLY A 110 -4.53 -14.53 -2.55
C GLY A 110 -5.90 -14.37 -3.21
N SER A 111 -6.17 -13.22 -3.84
CA SER A 111 -7.46 -12.94 -4.45
C SER A 111 -7.58 -13.59 -5.83
N ASN A 112 -8.66 -14.35 -6.02
CA ASN A 112 -9.00 -14.90 -7.33
C ASN A 112 -9.85 -13.94 -8.19
N SER A 113 -10.29 -12.79 -7.66
CA SER A 113 -11.19 -11.87 -8.38
C SER A 113 -10.54 -11.33 -9.65
N ARG A 114 -11.27 -11.41 -10.76
CA ARG A 114 -10.91 -10.79 -12.05
C ARG A 114 -11.61 -9.45 -12.28
N VAL A 115 -12.52 -9.08 -11.38
CA VAL A 115 -13.27 -7.82 -11.40
C VAL A 115 -12.76 -6.97 -10.25
N GLY A 116 -12.47 -5.70 -10.51
CA GLY A 116 -11.84 -4.80 -9.56
C GLY A 116 -11.97 -3.35 -9.98
N PHE A 117 -10.94 -2.56 -9.66
CA PHE A 117 -10.95 -1.12 -9.81
C PHE A 117 -11.18 -0.67 -11.27
N ALA A 118 -10.60 -1.38 -12.25
CA ALA A 118 -10.80 -1.07 -13.67
C ALA A 118 -12.27 -1.12 -14.09
N GLU A 119 -13.03 -2.14 -13.66
CA GLU A 119 -14.45 -2.30 -14.00
C GLU A 119 -15.32 -1.26 -13.28
N VAL A 120 -14.96 -0.88 -12.05
CA VAL A 120 -15.62 0.22 -11.34
C VAL A 120 -15.45 1.55 -12.06
N LEU A 121 -14.24 1.85 -12.53
CA LEU A 121 -13.97 3.09 -13.28
C LEU A 121 -14.72 3.15 -14.62
N GLN A 122 -14.96 1.99 -15.24
CA GLN A 122 -15.77 1.86 -16.45
C GLN A 122 -17.29 1.84 -16.19
N GLN A 123 -17.71 1.94 -14.92
CA GLN A 123 -19.11 1.86 -14.49
C GLN A 123 -19.80 0.53 -14.85
N GLU A 124 -19.02 -0.54 -15.07
CA GLU A 124 -19.55 -1.88 -15.35
C GLU A 124 -20.13 -2.55 -14.09
N VAL A 125 -19.55 -2.25 -12.94
CA VAL A 125 -19.96 -2.78 -11.64
C VAL A 125 -19.92 -1.69 -10.55
N PRO A 126 -20.84 -1.71 -9.58
CA PRO A 126 -20.75 -0.87 -8.39
C PRO A 126 -19.49 -1.18 -7.58
N TRP A 127 -18.86 -0.15 -6.99
CA TRP A 127 -17.62 -0.33 -6.22
C TRP A 127 -17.79 -1.28 -5.03
N GLN A 128 -18.98 -1.33 -4.44
CA GLN A 128 -19.30 -2.17 -3.29
C GLN A 128 -19.15 -3.66 -3.61
N GLU A 129 -19.36 -4.07 -4.86
CA GLU A 129 -19.29 -5.48 -5.28
C GLU A 129 -17.84 -5.97 -5.43
N VAL A 130 -16.88 -5.06 -5.58
CA VAL A 130 -15.46 -5.41 -5.74
C VAL A 130 -14.64 -5.24 -4.46
N VAL A 131 -15.26 -4.75 -3.38
CA VAL A 131 -14.62 -4.68 -2.05
C VAL A 131 -14.64 -6.07 -1.43
N MET A 132 -13.45 -6.62 -1.21
CA MET A 132 -13.29 -7.92 -0.57
C MET A 132 -12.60 -7.81 0.79
N PRO A 133 -13.04 -8.57 1.81
CA PRO A 133 -12.29 -8.68 3.06
C PRO A 133 -10.95 -9.37 2.81
N THR A 134 -9.97 -9.07 3.66
CA THR A 134 -8.68 -9.77 3.69
C THR A 134 -8.58 -10.67 4.93
N THR A 135 -7.47 -11.37 5.08
CA THR A 135 -7.16 -12.13 6.31
C THR A 135 -6.84 -11.22 7.50
N TYR A 136 -6.57 -9.93 7.27
CA TYR A 136 -6.34 -8.95 8.34
C TYR A 136 -7.67 -8.33 8.76
N PRO A 137 -8.03 -8.36 10.06
CA PRO A 137 -9.23 -7.69 10.55
C PRO A 137 -9.24 -6.22 10.16
N SER A 138 -10.41 -5.71 9.75
CA SER A 138 -10.62 -4.31 9.34
C SER A 138 -9.85 -3.83 8.10
N LEU A 139 -9.17 -4.72 7.37
CA LEU A 139 -8.57 -4.43 6.07
C LEU A 139 -9.39 -5.05 4.94
N PHE A 140 -9.77 -4.19 4.00
CA PHE A 140 -10.46 -4.53 2.78
C PHE A 140 -9.57 -4.23 1.58
N LEU A 141 -9.80 -4.95 0.49
CA LEU A 141 -9.05 -4.84 -0.75
C LEU A 141 -9.99 -4.59 -1.92
N VAL A 142 -9.59 -3.72 -2.84
CA VAL A 142 -10.07 -3.67 -4.21
C VAL A 142 -8.88 -3.96 -5.09
N THR A 143 -8.91 -5.10 -5.79
CA THR A 143 -7.85 -5.45 -6.73
C THR A 143 -7.96 -4.59 -7.98
N ARG A 144 -6.95 -4.68 -8.85
CA ARG A 144 -6.88 -3.89 -10.08
C ARG A 144 -8.06 -4.15 -11.03
N GLY A 145 -8.56 -5.38 -11.07
CA GLY A 145 -9.46 -5.85 -12.14
C GLY A 145 -8.71 -6.40 -13.35
N LYS A 146 -9.40 -6.51 -14.49
CA LYS A 146 -8.78 -6.98 -15.74
C LYS A 146 -7.61 -6.07 -16.11
N THR A 147 -6.54 -6.66 -16.63
CA THR A 147 -5.51 -5.87 -17.29
C THR A 147 -6.18 -5.15 -18.45
N LEU A 148 -6.20 -3.82 -18.42
CA LEU A 148 -6.63 -3.06 -19.59
C LEU A 148 -5.64 -3.39 -20.73
N PRO A 149 -6.11 -3.90 -21.88
CA PRO A 149 -5.23 -4.01 -23.04
C PRO A 149 -4.71 -2.61 -23.32
N GLN A 150 -3.38 -2.46 -23.42
CA GLN A 150 -2.79 -1.19 -23.81
C GLN A 150 -3.48 -0.72 -25.11
N PRO A 151 -4.02 0.51 -25.18
CA PRO A 151 -3.93 1.21 -26.44
C PRO A 151 -2.43 1.42 -26.67
N SER A 152 -1.96 1.02 -27.84
CA SER A 152 -0.67 1.43 -28.35
C SER A 152 -0.73 2.96 -28.50
N GLU A 153 -0.24 3.70 -27.49
CA GLU A 153 0.41 5.04 -27.57
C GLU A 153 0.73 5.56 -26.17
#